data_AF-A0A9C6TWS6-F1
#
_entry.id   AF-A0A9C6TWS6-F1
#
_cell.length_a   1.000
_cell.length_b   1.000
_cell.length_c   1.000
_cell.angle_alpha   90.00
_cell.angle_beta   90.00
_cell.angle_gamma   90.00
#
_symmetry.space_group_name_H-M   'P 1'
#
loop_
_entity.id
_entity.type
_entity.pdbx_description
1 polymer ?
#
loop_
_entity_poly.entity_id
_entity_poly.type
_entity_poly.pdbx_seq_one_letter_code
_entity_poly.pdbx_strand_id
1 'polypeptide(L)'
;MIKSINPTTRHIIIQPATLDRSACVSTDLHFEGIRLNETLPFAVATGNTIILLNCTINAPHAPPLDCSASSPCHSYIKDHKDAYACGRVATCCAYKTGGPHKEYEVRVRGSGGCAAYQSFVDFNGVSGTPGNGWPDLGVAIQWVAPQEPVCKGPMDCNALLNSKCGVGPTSGGVQRCLCIAGFKWDPANGLCQGLGGQAQTQVQSQISSKLKAKLKLKAC
;
A
#
# COMPACT_ATOMS: atom_id res chain seq x y z
N MET A 1 -9.82 -5.45 -1.23
CA MET A 1 -10.27 -4.17 -1.86
C MET A 1 -9.31 -3.06 -1.47
N ILE A 2 -9.04 -2.06 -2.34
CA ILE A 2 -8.20 -0.91 -1.99
C ILE A 2 -8.99 0.07 -1.12
N LYS A 3 -8.43 0.49 0.02
CA LYS A 3 -9.02 1.49 0.93
C LYS A 3 -8.52 2.90 0.64
N SER A 4 -7.22 3.05 0.39
CA SER A 4 -6.63 4.36 0.07
C SER A 4 -5.35 4.21 -0.74
N ILE A 5 -4.99 5.29 -1.44
CA ILE A 5 -3.74 5.44 -2.19
C ILE A 5 -3.17 6.81 -1.86
N ASN A 6 -1.93 6.85 -1.37
CA ASN A 6 -1.22 8.09 -1.09
C ASN A 6 0.05 8.14 -1.98
N PRO A 7 0.05 8.94 -3.05
CA PRO A 7 1.19 9.02 -3.97
C PRO A 7 2.41 9.71 -3.37
N THR A 8 2.21 10.59 -2.38
CA THR A 8 3.29 11.33 -1.70
C THR A 8 4.09 10.41 -0.79
N THR A 9 3.41 9.62 0.04
CA THR A 9 4.06 8.64 0.92
C THR A 9 4.33 7.31 0.23
N ARG A 10 3.81 7.13 -0.98
CA ARG A 10 3.88 5.90 -1.78
C ARG A 10 3.34 4.68 -1.03
N HIS A 11 2.16 4.85 -0.43
CA HIS A 11 1.44 3.79 0.28
C HIS A 11 0.05 3.55 -0.30
N ILE A 12 -0.29 2.27 -0.48
CA ILE A 12 -1.63 1.79 -0.77
C ILE A 12 -2.04 1.01 0.46
N ILE A 13 -3.19 1.35 1.05
CA ILE A 13 -3.79 0.54 2.10
C ILE A 13 -4.85 -0.34 1.46
N ILE A 14 -4.69 -1.66 1.57
CA ILE A 14 -5.72 -2.62 1.16
C ILE A 14 -6.42 -3.19 2.38
N GLN A 15 -7.70 -3.52 2.21
CA GLN A 15 -8.45 -4.32 3.16
C GLN A 15 -7.93 -5.77 3.10
N PRO A 16 -7.39 -6.33 4.21
CA PRO A 16 -7.03 -7.74 4.26
C PRO A 16 -8.26 -8.63 4.12
N ALA A 17 -8.02 -9.90 3.83
CA ALA A 17 -9.07 -10.91 3.84
C ALA A 17 -9.75 -11.00 5.21
N THR A 18 -11.05 -11.31 5.20
CA THR A 18 -11.83 -11.48 6.42
C THR A 18 -11.68 -12.90 6.96
N LEU A 19 -12.00 -13.10 8.24
CA LEU A 19 -12.10 -14.42 8.84
C LEU A 19 -13.43 -15.09 8.46
N ASP A 20 -13.40 -16.41 8.31
CA ASP A 20 -14.60 -17.23 8.33
C ASP A 20 -15.22 -17.18 9.74
N ARG A 21 -16.53 -16.97 9.82
CA ARG A 21 -17.23 -16.85 11.11
C ARG A 21 -17.40 -18.18 11.83
N SER A 22 -17.40 -19.27 11.08
CA SER A 22 -17.61 -20.64 11.58
C SER A 22 -16.31 -21.36 11.90
N ALA A 23 -15.20 -20.96 11.28
CA ALA A 23 -13.89 -21.57 11.43
C ALA A 23 -12.79 -20.50 11.54
N CYS A 24 -11.75 -20.75 12.32
CA CYS A 24 -10.62 -19.82 12.41
C CYS A 24 -9.69 -19.94 11.20
N VAL A 25 -10.16 -19.49 10.04
CA VAL A 25 -9.44 -19.49 8.77
C VAL A 25 -9.67 -18.16 8.06
N SER A 26 -8.66 -17.69 7.33
CA SER A 26 -8.83 -16.52 6.47
C SER A 26 -9.51 -16.92 5.16
N THR A 27 -10.35 -16.04 4.62
CA THR A 27 -11.04 -16.26 3.34
C THR A 27 -10.10 -16.41 2.15
N ASP A 28 -8.87 -15.89 2.25
CA ASP A 28 -7.81 -16.03 1.25
C ASP A 28 -6.80 -17.15 1.54
N LEU A 29 -7.10 -18.06 2.48
CA LEU A 29 -6.21 -19.18 2.81
C LEU A 29 -5.82 -20.03 1.58
N HIS A 30 -6.74 -20.17 0.63
CA HIS A 30 -6.50 -20.88 -0.64
C HIS A 30 -5.51 -20.17 -1.57
N PHE A 31 -5.28 -18.87 -1.39
CA PHE A 31 -4.23 -18.09 -2.05
C PHE A 31 -2.97 -17.94 -1.19
N GLU A 32 -2.94 -18.58 -0.03
CA GLU A 32 -1.87 -18.48 0.97
C GLU A 32 -1.64 -17.06 1.52
N GLY A 33 -2.67 -16.21 1.48
CA GLY A 33 -2.62 -14.83 1.96
C GLY A 33 -2.23 -13.82 0.88
N ILE A 34 -1.44 -12.81 1.26
CA ILE A 34 -0.95 -11.79 0.34
C ILE A 34 0.41 -12.21 -0.18
N ARG A 35 0.55 -12.25 -1.51
CA ARG A 35 1.83 -12.47 -2.21
C ARG A 35 2.02 -11.41 -3.27
N LEU A 36 3.05 -10.59 -3.09
CA LEU A 36 3.50 -9.58 -4.04
C LEU A 36 4.51 -10.21 -4.99
N ASN A 37 4.60 -9.68 -6.21
CA ASN A 37 5.60 -10.12 -7.17
C ASN A 37 6.92 -9.40 -6.86
N GLU A 38 7.95 -10.18 -6.52
CA GLU A 38 9.28 -9.68 -6.13
C GLU A 38 9.98 -8.89 -7.27
N THR A 39 9.53 -9.02 -8.51
CA THR A 39 10.06 -8.24 -9.66
C THR A 39 9.37 -6.90 -9.85
N LEU A 40 8.23 -6.67 -9.20
CA LEU A 40 7.51 -5.40 -9.25
C LEU A 40 7.96 -4.47 -8.11
N PRO A 41 7.79 -3.15 -8.26
CA PRO A 41 8.30 -2.17 -7.29
C PRO A 41 7.45 -2.08 -6.02
N PHE A 42 6.74 -3.15 -5.62
CA PHE A 42 5.83 -3.17 -4.47
C PHE A 42 6.37 -4.05 -3.35
N ALA A 43 6.17 -3.59 -2.13
CA ALA A 43 6.53 -4.29 -0.91
C ALA A 43 5.47 -4.05 0.17
N VAL A 44 5.27 -4.98 1.10
CA VAL A 44 4.56 -4.76 2.35
C VAL A 44 5.33 -3.71 3.14
N ALA A 45 4.66 -2.60 3.47
CA ALA A 45 5.28 -1.47 4.15
C ALA A 45 5.71 -1.83 5.58
N THR A 46 6.66 -1.09 6.14
CA THR A 46 6.99 -1.12 7.57
C THR A 46 5.84 -0.57 8.40
N GLY A 47 5.67 -1.09 9.63
CA GLY A 47 4.67 -0.58 10.58
C GLY A 47 3.32 -1.29 10.58
N ASN A 48 3.10 -2.25 9.66
CA ASN A 48 1.97 -3.15 9.77
C ASN A 48 2.14 -4.05 10.99
N THR A 49 1.10 -4.22 11.79
CA THR A 49 1.01 -5.26 12.81
C THR A 49 0.16 -6.40 12.26
N ILE A 50 0.79 -7.56 12.09
CA ILE A 50 0.15 -8.76 11.59
C ILE A 50 -0.17 -9.67 12.78
N ILE A 51 -1.45 -9.99 12.94
CA ILE A 51 -1.94 -10.98 13.88
C ILE A 51 -2.13 -12.29 13.12
N LEU A 52 -1.47 -13.35 13.54
CA LEU A 52 -1.60 -14.69 12.99
C LEU A 52 -2.44 -15.56 13.92
N LEU A 53 -3.36 -16.32 13.34
CA LEU A 53 -4.40 -17.07 14.06
C LEU A 53 -4.41 -18.52 13.58
N ASN A 54 -4.85 -19.41 14.46
CA ASN A 54 -4.91 -20.86 14.21
C ASN A 54 -3.56 -21.38 13.69
N CYS A 55 -2.53 -21.18 14.51
CA CYS A 55 -1.17 -21.57 14.20
C CYS A 55 -0.87 -22.98 14.72
N THR A 56 -0.16 -23.77 13.93
CA THR A 56 0.49 -24.98 14.42
C THR A 56 1.77 -24.60 15.17
N ILE A 57 1.93 -25.09 16.40
CA ILE A 57 3.17 -24.97 17.18
C ILE A 57 4.32 -25.54 16.33
N ASN A 58 5.42 -24.80 16.21
CA ASN A 58 6.59 -25.08 15.35
C ASN A 58 6.49 -24.63 13.88
N ALA A 59 5.68 -23.62 13.53
CA ALA A 59 5.73 -23.01 12.19
C ALA A 59 7.17 -22.48 11.87
N PRO A 60 7.98 -23.16 11.03
CA PRO A 60 9.44 -22.96 10.99
C PRO A 60 9.93 -21.70 10.24
N HIS A 61 9.02 -20.85 9.77
CA HIS A 61 9.32 -19.92 8.67
C HIS A 61 8.83 -18.49 8.86
N ALA A 62 8.47 -18.11 10.09
CA ALA A 62 7.92 -16.79 10.36
C ALA A 62 9.00 -15.82 10.88
N PRO A 63 8.77 -14.49 10.76
CA PRO A 63 9.53 -13.45 11.48
C PRO A 63 9.62 -13.77 12.99
N PRO A 64 10.42 -13.05 13.80
CA PRO A 64 10.32 -13.20 15.26
C PRO A 64 8.87 -12.93 15.70
N LEU A 65 8.12 -14.02 15.90
CA LEU A 65 6.71 -14.01 16.22
C LEU A 65 6.57 -13.89 17.73
N ASP A 66 5.80 -12.92 18.19
CA ASP A 66 5.34 -12.86 19.57
C ASP A 66 4.08 -13.72 19.72
N CYS A 67 4.27 -14.96 20.18
CA CYS A 67 3.21 -15.89 20.55
C CYS A 67 3.04 -15.97 22.09
N SER A 68 3.61 -15.02 22.84
CA SER A 68 3.50 -15.01 24.30
C SER A 68 2.08 -14.72 24.75
N ALA A 69 1.75 -15.04 26.00
CA ALA A 69 0.43 -14.73 26.57
C ALA A 69 0.12 -13.21 26.60
N SER A 70 1.14 -12.35 26.53
CA SER A 70 1.01 -10.89 26.42
C SER A 70 0.86 -10.38 24.98
N SER A 71 0.93 -11.26 23.99
CA SER A 71 0.80 -10.89 22.58
C SER A 71 -0.54 -10.22 22.29
N PRO A 72 -0.59 -9.17 21.46
CA PRO A 72 -1.83 -8.51 21.06
C PRO A 72 -2.80 -9.43 20.31
N CYS A 73 -2.38 -10.62 19.86
CA CYS A 73 -3.29 -11.59 19.25
C CYS A 73 -4.38 -12.06 20.22
N HIS A 74 -4.07 -12.17 21.51
CA HIS A 74 -5.03 -12.61 22.52
C HIS A 74 -6.09 -11.55 22.82
N SER A 75 -5.70 -10.27 22.90
CA SER A 75 -6.67 -9.17 23.03
C SER A 75 -7.50 -9.02 21.75
N TYR A 76 -6.91 -9.21 20.57
CA TYR A 76 -7.66 -9.21 19.31
C TYR A 76 -8.81 -10.22 19.34
N ILE A 77 -8.52 -11.50 19.65
CA ILE A 77 -9.52 -12.58 19.72
C ILE A 77 -10.63 -12.26 20.72
N LYS A 78 -10.29 -11.65 21.86
CA LYS A 78 -11.25 -11.28 22.92
C LYS A 78 -12.17 -10.13 22.49
N ASP A 79 -11.63 -9.12 21.83
CA ASP A 79 -12.34 -7.88 21.51
C ASP A 79 -13.16 -7.98 20.22
N HIS A 80 -12.85 -8.95 19.34
CA HIS A 80 -13.45 -9.08 18.00
C HIS A 80 -14.38 -10.29 17.89
N LYS A 81 -15.67 -10.03 17.65
CA LYS A 81 -16.69 -11.08 17.53
C LYS A 81 -16.47 -12.00 16.33
N ASP A 82 -15.92 -11.49 15.25
CA ASP A 82 -15.55 -12.26 14.05
C ASP A 82 -14.37 -13.20 14.29
N ALA A 83 -13.59 -13.00 15.34
CA ALA A 83 -12.50 -13.88 15.77
C ALA A 83 -12.95 -14.95 16.79
N TYR A 84 -14.24 -15.06 17.12
CA TYR A 84 -14.73 -15.98 18.15
C TYR A 84 -14.32 -17.44 17.91
N ALA A 85 -14.36 -17.91 16.65
CA ALA A 85 -13.93 -19.25 16.29
C ALA A 85 -12.43 -19.49 16.60
N CYS A 86 -11.62 -18.43 16.60
CA CYS A 86 -10.20 -18.47 16.92
C CYS A 86 -9.90 -18.60 18.41
N GLY A 87 -10.87 -18.29 19.28
CA GLY A 87 -10.72 -18.52 20.73
C GLY A 87 -10.67 -20.00 21.12
N ARG A 88 -11.02 -20.91 20.20
CA ARG A 88 -11.06 -22.37 20.43
C ARG A 88 -9.80 -23.11 19.96
N VAL A 89 -8.85 -22.42 19.32
CA VAL A 89 -7.63 -23.00 18.74
C VAL A 89 -6.37 -22.65 19.53
N ALA A 90 -5.36 -23.51 19.44
CA ALA A 90 -4.31 -23.63 20.45
C ALA A 90 -3.21 -22.55 20.42
N THR A 91 -3.03 -21.79 19.33
CA THR A 91 -1.93 -20.82 19.24
C THR A 91 -2.25 -19.66 18.29
N CYS A 92 -1.97 -18.44 18.76
CA CYS A 92 -1.92 -17.23 17.97
C CYS A 92 -0.60 -16.52 18.19
N CYS A 93 -0.21 -15.67 17.25
CA CYS A 93 1.02 -14.90 17.33
C CYS A 93 0.83 -13.51 16.71
N ALA A 94 1.77 -12.61 16.94
CA ALA A 94 1.81 -11.30 16.30
C ALA A 94 3.23 -10.94 15.87
N TYR A 95 3.38 -10.14 14.81
CA TYR A 95 4.65 -9.51 14.46
C TYR A 95 4.43 -8.15 13.80
N LYS A 96 5.48 -7.33 13.78
CA LYS A 96 5.50 -6.06 13.04
C LYS A 96 6.35 -6.19 11.78
N THR A 97 5.88 -5.60 10.68
CA THR A 97 6.65 -5.52 9.43
C THR A 97 7.73 -4.44 9.51
N GLY A 98 8.79 -4.58 8.73
CA GLY A 98 9.98 -3.72 8.76
C GLY A 98 11.16 -4.27 9.57
N GLY A 99 11.13 -5.57 9.92
CA GLY A 99 12.28 -6.32 10.42
C GLY A 99 13.06 -7.02 9.29
N PRO A 100 13.99 -7.95 9.60
CA PRO A 100 14.86 -8.63 8.63
C PRO A 100 14.15 -9.65 7.71
N HIS A 101 12.81 -9.69 7.69
CA HIS A 101 12.04 -10.71 6.98
C HIS A 101 11.02 -10.13 6.00
N LYS A 102 11.04 -10.73 4.80
CA LYS A 102 10.08 -10.73 3.70
C LYS A 102 9.15 -9.53 3.58
N GLU A 103 9.59 -8.60 2.75
CA GLU A 103 8.82 -7.45 2.28
C GLU A 103 7.76 -7.81 1.23
N TYR A 104 7.58 -9.08 0.84
CA TYR A 104 6.73 -9.43 -0.30
C TYR A 104 5.53 -10.33 0.01
N GLU A 105 5.38 -10.83 1.25
CA GLU A 105 4.25 -11.69 1.59
C GLU A 105 3.72 -11.50 3.01
N VAL A 106 2.41 -11.67 3.17
CA VAL A 106 1.75 -11.98 4.45
C VAL A 106 1.17 -13.38 4.30
N ARG A 107 1.87 -14.35 4.89
CA ARG A 107 1.66 -15.76 4.56
C ARG A 107 0.71 -16.44 5.55
N VAL A 108 -0.27 -17.15 5.01
CA VAL A 108 -1.07 -18.14 5.75
C VAL A 108 -0.98 -19.49 5.06
N ARG A 109 -0.90 -20.55 5.85
CA ARG A 109 -0.81 -21.94 5.37
C ARG A 109 -1.38 -22.83 6.47
N GLY A 110 -2.50 -23.50 6.19
CA GLY A 110 -3.25 -24.22 7.22
C GLY A 110 -2.42 -25.29 7.93
N SER A 111 -1.78 -26.20 7.18
CA SER A 111 -0.88 -27.21 7.74
C SER A 111 0.56 -26.68 7.85
N GLY A 112 1.14 -26.71 9.05
CA GLY A 112 2.53 -26.31 9.29
C GLY A 112 2.76 -24.79 9.32
N GLY A 113 1.68 -24.02 9.47
CA GLY A 113 1.70 -22.56 9.56
C GLY A 113 0.48 -22.06 10.33
N CYS A 114 0.07 -20.82 10.03
CA CYS A 114 -1.15 -20.22 10.56
C CYS A 114 -2.23 -20.19 9.49
N ALA A 115 -3.45 -20.59 9.82
CA ALA A 115 -4.54 -20.70 8.86
C ALA A 115 -5.29 -19.37 8.62
N ALA A 116 -4.99 -18.35 9.43
CA ALA A 116 -5.63 -17.05 9.35
C ALA A 116 -4.67 -15.92 9.73
N TYR A 117 -4.95 -14.73 9.22
CA TYR A 117 -4.27 -13.52 9.63
C TYR A 117 -5.22 -12.33 9.66
N GLN A 118 -4.85 -11.31 10.42
CA GLN A 118 -5.42 -9.98 10.38
C GLN A 118 -4.30 -8.95 10.40
N SER A 119 -4.55 -7.77 9.87
CA SER A 119 -3.52 -6.74 9.75
C SER A 119 -4.07 -5.36 10.10
N PHE A 120 -3.22 -4.59 10.77
CA PHE A 120 -3.48 -3.23 11.19
C PHE A 120 -2.29 -2.35 10.83
N VAL A 121 -2.55 -1.20 10.23
CA VAL A 121 -1.51 -0.21 9.92
C VAL A 121 -1.22 0.61 11.18
N ASP A 122 0.05 0.73 11.56
CA ASP A 122 0.55 1.57 12.66
C ASP A 122 -0.09 1.30 14.04
N PHE A 123 -0.44 0.04 14.33
CA PHE A 123 -0.99 -0.34 15.62
C PHE A 123 0.07 -0.31 16.74
N ASN A 124 -0.24 0.42 17.81
CA ASN A 124 0.68 0.68 18.93
C ASN A 124 0.42 -0.16 20.19
N GLY A 125 -0.47 -1.16 20.12
CA GLY A 125 -0.65 -2.13 21.21
C GLY A 125 -1.38 -1.61 22.45
N VAL A 126 -1.79 -0.34 22.47
CA VAL A 126 -2.49 0.27 23.61
C VAL A 126 -3.99 -0.03 23.50
N SER A 127 -4.41 -1.25 23.89
CA SER A 127 -5.82 -1.51 24.18
C SER A 127 -6.14 -1.02 25.60
N GLY A 128 -6.25 0.30 25.78
CA GLY A 128 -6.64 0.89 27.07
C GLY A 128 -8.13 0.64 27.41
N THR A 129 -8.95 0.32 26.41
CA THR A 129 -10.40 0.17 26.57
C THR A 129 -10.98 -0.85 25.57
N PRO A 130 -11.81 -1.81 26.04
CA PRO A 130 -12.54 -2.71 25.15
C PRO A 130 -13.44 -1.90 24.21
N GLY A 131 -13.27 -2.09 22.89
CA GLY A 131 -14.13 -1.50 21.86
C GLY A 131 -13.67 -0.18 21.22
N ASN A 132 -12.63 0.49 21.71
CA ASN A 132 -12.12 1.76 21.13
C ASN A 132 -10.60 1.78 20.84
N GLY A 133 -9.90 0.65 20.96
CA GLY A 133 -8.43 0.62 20.84
C GLY A 133 -7.87 0.11 19.51
N TRP A 134 -8.68 -0.59 18.70
CA TRP A 134 -8.21 -1.21 17.46
C TRP A 134 -8.46 -0.28 16.27
N PRO A 135 -7.45 0.01 15.44
CA PRO A 135 -7.65 0.74 14.21
C PRO A 135 -8.41 -0.14 13.21
N ASP A 136 -8.90 0.47 12.14
CA ASP A 136 -9.49 -0.29 11.05
C ASP A 136 -8.48 -1.29 10.46
N LEU A 137 -9.00 -2.44 10.03
CA LEU A 137 -8.22 -3.41 9.28
C LEU A 137 -7.57 -2.77 8.04
N GLY A 138 -6.31 -3.10 7.83
CA GLY A 138 -5.52 -2.55 6.73
C GLY A 138 -4.15 -3.22 6.61
N VAL A 139 -3.72 -3.41 5.37
CA VAL A 139 -2.34 -3.77 5.02
C VAL A 139 -1.79 -2.64 4.17
N ALA A 140 -0.78 -1.95 4.69
CA ALA A 140 -0.03 -0.96 3.95
C ALA A 140 0.99 -1.67 3.04
N ILE A 141 0.91 -1.38 1.75
CA ILE A 141 1.86 -1.76 0.72
C ILE A 141 2.53 -0.48 0.26
N GLN A 142 3.86 -0.47 0.29
CA GLN A 142 4.69 0.61 -0.23
C GLN A 142 5.12 0.33 -1.67
N TRP A 143 5.45 1.38 -2.42
CA TRP A 143 6.15 1.23 -3.69
C TRP A 143 7.33 2.17 -3.87
N VAL A 144 8.25 1.76 -4.74
CA VAL A 144 9.39 2.58 -5.16
C VAL A 144 8.91 3.67 -6.10
N ALA A 145 9.43 4.89 -5.93
CA ALA A 145 9.09 6.01 -6.80
C ALA A 145 9.33 5.65 -8.29
N PRO A 146 8.30 5.77 -9.16
CA PRO A 146 8.46 5.44 -10.57
C PRO A 146 9.50 6.36 -11.22
N GLN A 147 10.26 5.81 -12.16
CA GLN A 147 11.10 6.58 -13.08
C GLN A 147 10.26 7.10 -14.25
N GLU A 148 10.82 8.00 -15.06
CA GLU A 148 10.17 8.46 -16.28
C GLU A 148 9.80 7.28 -17.21
N PRO A 149 8.68 7.35 -17.95
CA PRO A 149 8.24 6.27 -18.85
C PRO A 149 9.31 5.91 -19.88
N VAL A 150 9.41 4.61 -20.22
CA VAL A 150 10.29 4.13 -21.29
C VAL A 150 9.74 4.59 -22.65
N CYS A 151 10.64 5.00 -23.54
CA CYS A 151 10.30 5.39 -24.91
C CYS A 151 11.25 4.72 -25.91
N LYS A 152 10.79 4.59 -27.15
CA LYS A 152 11.58 4.19 -28.32
C LYS A 152 11.73 5.33 -29.32
N GLY A 153 10.86 6.35 -29.24
CA GLY A 153 10.94 7.53 -30.08
C GLY A 153 10.18 8.72 -29.51
N PRO A 154 10.26 9.89 -30.16
CA PRO A 154 9.66 11.13 -29.67
C PRO A 154 8.14 11.05 -29.45
N MET A 155 7.43 10.27 -30.29
CA MET A 155 5.97 10.17 -30.21
C MET A 155 5.46 9.50 -28.94
N ASP A 156 6.26 8.62 -28.32
CA ASP A 156 5.89 7.92 -27.08
C ASP A 156 5.76 8.91 -25.91
N CYS A 157 6.42 10.07 -26.00
CA CYS A 157 6.43 11.09 -24.97
C CYS A 157 5.36 12.18 -25.15
N ASN A 158 4.51 12.08 -26.18
CA ASN A 158 3.51 13.11 -26.49
C ASN A 158 2.48 13.32 -25.37
N ALA A 159 2.17 12.27 -24.60
CA ALA A 159 1.27 12.36 -23.46
C ALA A 159 1.93 13.04 -22.23
N LEU A 160 3.27 13.08 -22.19
CA LEU A 160 4.04 13.66 -21.10
C LEU A 160 4.60 15.02 -21.53
N LEU A 161 3.85 16.08 -21.23
CA LEU A 161 4.25 17.45 -21.53
C LEU A 161 5.62 17.79 -20.91
N ASN A 162 6.38 18.62 -21.63
CA ASN A 162 7.71 19.06 -21.22
C ASN A 162 8.71 17.91 -21.05
N SER A 163 8.58 16.86 -21.86
CA SER A 163 9.52 15.74 -21.90
C SER A 163 10.02 15.46 -23.32
N LYS A 164 11.17 14.80 -23.42
CA LYS A 164 11.76 14.34 -24.68
C LYS A 164 12.34 12.95 -24.50
N CYS A 165 12.14 12.10 -25.51
CA CYS A 165 12.74 10.78 -25.50
C CYS A 165 14.26 10.87 -25.59
N GLY A 166 14.96 10.25 -24.64
CA GLY A 166 16.42 10.24 -24.58
C GLY A 166 16.96 9.24 -23.56
N VAL A 167 18.26 8.99 -23.60
CA VAL A 167 18.95 8.17 -22.60
C VAL A 167 19.35 9.09 -21.45
N GLY A 168 18.80 8.85 -20.26
CA GLY A 168 19.12 9.63 -19.07
C GLY A 168 20.38 9.12 -18.37
N PRO A 169 20.99 9.93 -17.49
CA PRO A 169 22.21 9.56 -16.78
C PRO A 169 22.02 8.35 -15.85
N THR A 170 20.81 8.14 -15.34
CA THR A 170 20.44 7.02 -14.44
C THR A 170 19.76 5.87 -15.18
N SER A 171 19.60 5.94 -16.51
CA SER A 171 18.70 5.05 -17.24
C SER A 171 19.35 3.74 -17.69
N GLY A 172 20.65 3.51 -17.41
CA GLY A 172 21.34 2.26 -17.75
C GLY A 172 21.29 1.91 -19.25
N GLY A 173 21.27 2.94 -20.12
CA GLY A 173 21.13 2.77 -21.57
C GLY A 173 19.68 2.67 -22.09
N VAL A 174 18.68 2.61 -21.21
CA VAL A 174 17.26 2.61 -21.59
C VAL A 174 16.80 4.03 -21.92
N GLN A 175 16.14 4.20 -23.06
CA GLN A 175 15.53 5.48 -23.43
C GLN A 175 14.24 5.73 -22.65
N ARG A 176 14.08 6.95 -22.13
CA ARG A 176 12.93 7.39 -21.34
C ARG A 176 12.49 8.79 -21.74
N CYS A 177 11.26 9.14 -21.40
CA CYS A 177 10.71 10.48 -21.59
C CYS A 177 11.24 11.43 -20.52
N LEU A 178 12.46 11.93 -20.70
CA LEU A 178 13.14 12.79 -19.73
C LEU A 178 12.56 14.19 -19.74
N CYS A 179 12.43 14.80 -18.57
CA CYS A 179 11.99 16.20 -18.46
C CYS A 179 13.00 17.14 -19.13
N ILE A 180 12.50 18.10 -19.90
CA ILE A 180 13.33 19.11 -20.55
C ILE A 180 13.82 20.15 -19.54
N ALA A 181 14.81 20.96 -19.94
CA ALA A 181 15.39 22.00 -19.08
C ALA A 181 14.31 22.91 -18.46
N GLY A 182 14.42 23.16 -17.16
CA GLY A 182 13.44 23.93 -16.38
C GLY A 182 12.33 23.08 -15.74
N PHE A 183 12.26 21.78 -16.04
CA PHE A 183 11.31 20.84 -15.45
C PHE A 183 12.01 19.68 -14.75
N LYS A 184 11.35 19.13 -13.73
CA LYS A 184 11.81 17.96 -12.97
C LYS A 184 10.70 16.92 -12.92
N TRP A 185 11.09 15.65 -12.96
CA TRP A 185 10.17 14.55 -12.80
C TRP A 185 9.53 14.58 -11.41
N ASP A 186 8.21 14.62 -11.40
CA ASP A 186 7.37 14.43 -10.22
C ASP A 186 6.80 13.00 -10.25
N PRO A 187 7.38 12.07 -9.47
CA PRO A 187 6.94 10.67 -9.44
C PRO A 187 5.56 10.48 -8.79
N ALA A 188 5.05 11.45 -8.01
CA ALA A 188 3.76 11.35 -7.35
C ALA A 188 2.61 11.59 -8.34
N ASN A 189 2.80 12.56 -9.25
CA ASN A 189 1.82 12.91 -10.27
C ASN A 189 2.13 12.31 -11.65
N GLY A 190 3.32 11.72 -11.83
CA GLY A 190 3.74 11.11 -13.09
C GLY A 190 3.95 12.14 -14.20
N LEU A 191 4.45 13.34 -13.85
CA LEU A 191 4.58 14.46 -14.79
C LEU A 191 5.89 15.25 -14.63
N CYS A 192 6.26 16.01 -15.64
CA CYS A 192 7.37 16.97 -15.56
C CYS A 192 6.86 18.29 -15.00
N GLN A 193 7.22 18.59 -13.74
CA GLN A 193 6.83 19.80 -13.04
C GLN A 193 7.89 20.89 -13.17
N GLY A 194 7.46 22.13 -13.43
CA GLY A 194 8.37 23.26 -13.55
C GLY A 194 9.08 23.55 -12.23
N LEU A 195 10.39 23.78 -12.28
CA LEU A 195 11.22 24.11 -11.11
C LEU A 195 10.90 25.49 -10.51
N GLY A 196 10.20 26.35 -11.26
CA GLY A 196 9.56 27.55 -10.75
C GLY A 196 8.12 27.24 -10.38
N GLY A 197 7.85 26.92 -9.11
CA GLY A 197 6.50 26.84 -8.60
C GLY A 197 5.83 28.21 -8.67
N GLN A 198 5.22 28.53 -9.82
CA GLN A 198 4.18 29.53 -10.13
C GLN A 198 4.27 29.90 -11.62
N ALA A 199 3.81 29.03 -12.53
CA ALA A 199 3.46 29.43 -13.90
C ALA A 199 2.43 28.52 -14.60
N GLN A 200 1.56 27.83 -13.85
CA GLN A 200 0.40 27.13 -14.44
C GLN A 200 -0.96 27.70 -14.04
N THR A 201 -1.01 28.80 -13.27
CA THR A 201 -2.28 29.49 -12.95
C THR A 201 -2.68 30.58 -13.95
N GLN A 202 -1.88 30.86 -14.99
CA GLN A 202 -2.20 31.91 -15.96
C GLN A 202 -2.79 31.42 -17.30
N VAL A 203 -2.64 30.15 -17.67
CA VAL A 203 -3.24 29.67 -18.94
C VAL A 203 -4.71 29.30 -18.76
N GLN A 204 -5.11 28.74 -17.61
CA GLN A 204 -6.51 28.39 -17.34
C GLN A 204 -7.38 29.62 -16.97
N SER A 205 -6.80 30.65 -16.33
CA SER A 205 -7.51 31.90 -16.03
C SER A 205 -7.69 32.81 -17.25
N GLN A 206 -6.78 32.76 -18.23
CA GLN A 206 -6.93 33.50 -19.50
C GLN A 206 -7.93 32.86 -20.47
N ILE A 207 -8.07 31.53 -20.47
CA ILE A 207 -9.09 30.85 -21.28
C ILE A 207 -10.49 31.12 -20.71
N SER A 208 -10.65 31.07 -19.38
CA SER A 208 -11.93 31.38 -18.71
C SER A 208 -12.36 32.84 -18.86
N SER A 209 -11.43 33.80 -18.76
CA SER A 209 -11.74 35.23 -18.91
C SER A 209 -12.10 35.61 -20.35
N LYS A 210 -11.43 35.03 -21.35
CA LYS A 210 -11.75 35.26 -22.77
C LYS A 210 -13.05 34.59 -23.22
N LEU A 211 -13.45 33.47 -22.59
CA LEU A 211 -14.74 32.82 -22.88
C LEU A 211 -15.92 33.62 -22.29
N LYS A 212 -15.79 34.12 -21.04
CA LYS A 212 -16.82 34.93 -20.38
C LYS A 212 -17.02 36.31 -21.04
N ALA A 213 -15.97 36.89 -21.62
CA ALA A 213 -16.09 38.16 -22.34
C ALA A 213 -16.82 38.03 -23.70
N LYS A 214 -16.84 36.84 -24.32
CA LYS A 214 -17.52 36.60 -25.61
C LYS A 214 -18.94 36.07 -25.48
N LEU A 215 -19.32 35.49 -24.35
CA LEU A 215 -20.65 34.96 -24.08
C LEU A 215 -21.36 35.86 -23.05
N LYS A 216 -22.05 36.91 -23.53
CA LYS A 216 -23.03 37.68 -22.75
C LYS A 216 -24.21 36.78 -22.37
N LEU A 217 -24.05 35.89 -21.39
CA LEU A 217 -25.17 35.21 -20.75
C LEU A 217 -25.64 36.04 -19.56
N LYS A 218 -26.81 36.67 -19.74
CA LYS A 218 -27.61 37.21 -18.66
C LYS A 218 -27.95 36.06 -17.71
N ALA A 219 -27.74 36.28 -16.42
CA ALA A 219 -28.24 35.40 -15.38
C ALA A 219 -29.78 35.48 -15.36
N CYS A 220 -30.43 34.32 -15.45
CA CYS A 220 -31.77 34.09 -14.89
C CYS A 220 -31.58 33.40 -13.55
#